data_AF-A0AAW1U411-F1
#
_entry.id   AF-A0AAW1U411-F1
#
_cell.length_a   1.000
_cell.length_b   1.000
_cell.length_c   1.000
_cell.angle_alpha   90.00
_cell.angle_beta   90.00
_cell.angle_gamma   90.00
#
_symmetry.space_group_name_H-M   'P 1'
#
loop_
_entity.id
_entity.type
_entity.pdbx_description
1 polymer ?
#
loop_
_entity_poly.entity_id
_entity_poly.type
_entity_poly.pdbx_seq_one_letter_code
_entity_poly.pdbx_strand_id
1 'polypeptide(L)'
;MTTEQAANYQYDPFDVTKVWLHKDFPLIQVGKLVLNKNPINYFAEVEQIAFDVAHLIPGIEPSPDRMLQGRLFNYGDTHRYRLGVNSSQLPVNSPFRVRNFSRDGYSTIDSQGGAPNYHPNSFGGPESDVRAKALSPVLPIRGHAARYDNGDNDNFRQARLLYERVLTPQERGRLIVNVVDWLRRANTIIQERAIKNFAQVNADFGRLIREGIQAKAQAHSDLSD
;
A
#
# COMPACT_ATOMS: atom_id res chain seq x y z
N MET A 1 1.21 -14.65 -11.64
CA MET A 1 2.67 -14.58 -11.88
C MET A 1 3.34 -15.70 -11.10
N THR A 2 4.07 -16.58 -11.75
CA THR A 2 4.93 -17.59 -11.11
C THR A 2 6.25 -16.98 -10.65
N THR A 3 7.01 -17.67 -9.81
CA THR A 3 8.35 -17.22 -9.35
C THR A 3 9.33 -17.03 -10.51
N GLU A 4 9.30 -17.94 -11.49
CA GLU A 4 10.11 -17.83 -12.72
C GLU A 4 9.71 -16.62 -13.57
N GLN A 5 8.40 -16.35 -13.69
CA GLN A 5 7.92 -15.15 -14.38
C GLN A 5 8.36 -13.87 -13.66
N ALA A 6 8.32 -13.85 -12.32
CA ALA A 6 8.77 -12.70 -11.53
C ALA A 6 10.27 -12.39 -11.76
N ALA A 7 11.11 -13.42 -11.87
CA ALA A 7 12.55 -13.26 -12.11
C ALA A 7 12.88 -12.71 -13.52
N ASN A 8 11.98 -12.90 -14.49
CA ASN A 8 12.21 -12.57 -15.89
C ASN A 8 11.27 -11.48 -16.42
N TYR A 9 10.43 -10.88 -15.57
CA TYR A 9 9.48 -9.87 -16.02
C TYR A 9 10.19 -8.56 -16.35
N GLN A 10 9.67 -7.83 -17.35
CA GLN A 10 10.27 -6.58 -17.82
C GLN A 10 10.23 -5.44 -16.78
N TYR A 11 9.38 -5.55 -15.77
CA TYR A 11 9.29 -4.62 -14.64
C TYR A 11 9.59 -5.38 -13.36
N ASP A 12 10.16 -4.70 -12.36
CA ASP A 12 10.24 -5.24 -11.00
C ASP A 12 8.81 -5.53 -10.50
N PRO A 13 8.45 -6.80 -10.28
CA PRO A 13 7.10 -7.16 -9.86
C PRO A 13 6.79 -6.74 -8.42
N PHE A 14 7.80 -6.29 -7.67
CA PHE A 14 7.71 -5.84 -6.28
C PHE A 14 7.88 -4.32 -6.12
N ASP A 15 7.97 -3.58 -7.24
CA ASP A 15 7.94 -2.12 -7.25
C ASP A 15 6.48 -1.64 -7.23
N VAL A 16 6.05 -1.05 -6.12
CA VAL A 16 4.68 -0.52 -5.93
C VAL A 16 4.29 0.57 -6.93
N THR A 17 5.25 1.17 -7.65
CA THR A 17 4.99 2.15 -8.71
C THR A 17 4.64 1.52 -10.05
N LYS A 18 4.69 0.19 -10.15
CA LYS A 18 4.42 -0.58 -11.37
C LYS A 18 3.13 -1.40 -11.24
N VAL A 19 2.44 -1.54 -12.36
CA VAL A 19 1.35 -2.49 -12.53
C VAL A 19 1.83 -3.68 -13.36
N TRP A 20 1.29 -4.85 -13.07
CA TRP A 20 1.39 -6.00 -13.96
C TRP A 20 0.39 -5.81 -15.11
N LEU A 21 0.86 -5.87 -16.35
CA LEU A 21 -0.03 -5.61 -17.49
C LEU A 21 -1.08 -6.72 -17.59
N HIS A 22 -2.36 -6.36 -17.68
CA HIS A 22 -3.46 -7.34 -17.81
C HIS A 22 -3.34 -8.23 -19.06
N LYS A 23 -2.62 -7.77 -20.09
CA LYS A 23 -2.30 -8.58 -21.27
C LYS A 23 -1.41 -9.78 -20.91
N ASP A 24 -0.48 -9.59 -19.99
CA ASP A 24 0.48 -10.62 -19.57
C ASP A 24 -0.11 -11.47 -18.44
N PHE A 25 -0.85 -10.82 -17.53
CA PHE A 25 -1.49 -11.44 -16.38
C PHE A 25 -2.97 -11.04 -16.32
N PRO A 26 -3.85 -11.77 -17.04
CA PRO A 26 -5.29 -11.51 -17.03
C PRO A 26 -5.87 -11.63 -15.62
N LEU A 27 -6.91 -10.86 -15.35
CA LEU A 27 -7.63 -10.94 -14.08
C LEU A 27 -8.31 -12.32 -13.95
N ILE A 28 -8.12 -12.94 -12.79
CA ILE A 28 -8.80 -14.20 -12.42
C ILE A 28 -9.87 -13.85 -11.39
N GLN A 29 -11.13 -14.11 -11.72
CA GLN A 29 -12.24 -13.84 -10.81
C GLN A 29 -12.21 -14.80 -9.61
N VAL A 30 -12.27 -14.25 -8.40
CA VAL A 30 -12.28 -15.03 -7.14
C VAL A 30 -13.65 -14.99 -6.47
N GLY A 31 -14.29 -13.82 -6.39
CA GLY A 31 -15.56 -13.67 -5.68
C GLY A 31 -16.09 -12.24 -5.71
N LYS A 32 -17.06 -11.94 -4.84
CA LYS A 32 -17.71 -10.62 -4.70
C LYS A 32 -17.80 -10.21 -3.24
N LEU A 33 -17.40 -8.98 -2.94
CA LEU A 33 -17.58 -8.35 -1.63
C LEU A 33 -18.87 -7.49 -1.65
N VAL A 34 -19.69 -7.59 -0.61
CA VAL A 34 -20.95 -6.83 -0.47
C VAL A 34 -20.98 -6.15 0.90
N LEU A 35 -21.16 -4.83 0.90
CA LEU A 35 -21.40 -4.04 2.11
C LEU A 35 -22.91 -3.87 2.28
N ASN A 36 -23.50 -4.48 3.30
CA ASN A 36 -24.96 -4.57 3.49
C ASN A 36 -25.45 -4.11 4.87
N LYS A 37 -24.57 -3.54 5.69
CA LYS A 37 -24.90 -3.09 7.04
C LYS A 37 -24.06 -1.87 7.42
N ASN A 38 -24.71 -0.86 7.98
CA ASN A 38 -24.04 0.30 8.56
C ASN A 38 -23.62 0.01 10.02
N PRO A 39 -22.54 0.63 10.49
CA PRO A 39 -22.17 0.63 11.91
C PRO A 39 -23.31 1.15 12.80
N ILE A 40 -23.46 0.61 14.00
CA ILE A 40 -24.42 1.10 15.00
C ILE A 40 -23.77 2.24 15.80
N ASN A 41 -22.51 2.06 16.18
CA ASN A 41 -21.70 3.07 16.85
C ASN A 41 -20.43 3.34 16.03
N TYR A 42 -20.37 4.50 15.39
CA TYR A 42 -19.24 4.90 14.55
C TYR A 42 -17.90 4.85 15.29
N PHE A 43 -17.83 5.35 16.53
CA PHE A 43 -16.56 5.41 17.24
C PHE A 43 -16.05 3.99 17.58
N ALA A 44 -16.92 3.12 18.08
CA ALA A 44 -16.56 1.76 18.46
C ALA A 44 -16.27 0.84 17.25
N GLU A 45 -16.97 1.03 16.14
CA GLU A 45 -16.91 0.12 14.98
C GLU A 45 -16.11 0.68 13.79
N VAL A 46 -15.83 1.98 13.74
CA VAL A 46 -15.09 2.62 12.64
C VAL A 46 -13.83 3.28 13.16
N GLU A 47 -13.94 4.18 14.15
CA GLU A 47 -12.74 4.90 14.64
C GLU A 47 -11.75 3.95 15.34
N GLN A 48 -12.27 2.93 16.03
CA GLN A 48 -11.48 1.92 16.73
C GLN A 48 -11.10 0.70 15.89
N ILE A 49 -11.50 0.63 14.62
CA ILE A 49 -11.08 -0.49 13.77
C ILE A 49 -9.56 -0.40 13.50
N ALA A 50 -8.91 -1.55 13.42
CA ALA A 50 -7.48 -1.68 13.19
C ALA A 50 -7.20 -2.75 12.12
N PHE A 51 -6.80 -2.30 10.93
CA PHE A 51 -6.37 -3.17 9.84
C PHE A 51 -4.85 -3.28 9.85
N ASP A 52 -4.32 -4.46 10.12
CA ASP A 52 -2.87 -4.73 10.08
C ASP A 52 -2.54 -5.67 8.91
N VAL A 53 -1.58 -5.28 8.09
CA VAL A 53 -1.12 -6.07 6.94
C VAL A 53 -0.36 -7.32 7.39
N ALA A 54 0.14 -7.36 8.63
CA ALA A 54 0.71 -8.55 9.22
C ALA A 54 -0.34 -9.59 9.67
N HIS A 55 -1.64 -9.24 9.69
CA HIS A 55 -2.72 -10.19 9.97
C HIS A 55 -3.04 -11.06 8.75
N LEU A 56 -2.12 -11.97 8.43
CA LEU A 56 -2.24 -12.91 7.33
C LEU A 56 -2.76 -14.27 7.81
N ILE A 57 -3.31 -15.05 6.86
CA ILE A 57 -3.79 -16.41 7.10
C ILE A 57 -2.93 -17.42 6.33
N PRO A 58 -2.83 -18.68 6.78
CA PRO A 58 -2.07 -19.70 6.07
C PRO A 58 -2.47 -19.82 4.59
N GLY A 59 -1.49 -19.66 3.69
CA GLY A 59 -1.67 -19.64 2.25
C GLY A 59 -1.65 -18.24 1.60
N ILE A 60 -1.59 -17.17 2.39
CA ILE A 60 -1.40 -15.79 1.91
C ILE A 60 -0.20 -15.19 2.65
N GLU A 61 0.79 -14.72 1.91
CA GLU A 61 2.08 -14.29 2.46
C GLU A 61 2.60 -13.00 1.82
N PRO A 62 3.47 -12.25 2.52
CA PRO A 62 3.99 -11.01 1.99
C PRO A 62 5.02 -11.26 0.90
N SER A 63 5.05 -10.36 -0.08
CA SER A 63 6.10 -10.30 -1.11
C SER A 63 7.32 -9.50 -0.59
N PRO A 64 8.49 -9.57 -1.26
CA PRO A 64 9.65 -8.75 -0.92
C PRO A 64 9.54 -7.27 -1.33
N ASP A 65 8.34 -6.77 -1.65
CA ASP A 65 8.09 -5.33 -1.85
C ASP A 65 8.51 -4.55 -0.60
N ARG A 66 9.47 -3.63 -0.76
CA ARG A 66 10.04 -2.87 0.35
C ARG A 66 9.00 -2.03 1.12
N MET A 67 8.01 -1.50 0.41
CA MET A 67 6.92 -0.74 1.04
C MET A 67 6.01 -1.66 1.83
N LEU A 68 5.70 -2.85 1.32
CA LEU A 68 4.96 -3.87 2.06
C LEU A 68 5.71 -4.31 3.32
N GLN A 69 7.01 -4.58 3.21
CA GLN A 69 7.86 -5.02 4.33
C GLN A 69 7.85 -4.00 5.49
N GLY A 70 7.92 -2.69 5.20
CA GLY A 70 7.79 -1.66 6.22
C GLY A 70 6.41 -1.63 6.89
N ARG A 71 5.34 -1.92 6.13
CA ARG A 71 3.96 -1.93 6.63
C ARG A 71 3.67 -3.13 7.54
N LEU A 72 4.35 -4.26 7.37
CA LEU A 72 4.21 -5.42 8.27
C LEU A 72 4.55 -5.09 9.73
N PHE A 73 5.41 -4.10 9.96
CA PHE A 73 5.74 -3.64 11.31
C PHE A 73 4.86 -2.44 11.74
N ASN A 74 4.72 -1.46 10.86
CA ASN A 74 4.20 -0.13 11.21
C ASN A 74 2.75 -0.15 11.75
N TYR A 75 1.86 -0.93 11.14
CA TYR A 75 0.45 -0.92 11.52
C TYR A 75 0.25 -1.43 12.95
N GLY A 76 0.85 -2.56 13.30
CA GLY A 76 0.77 -3.09 14.67
C GLY A 76 1.37 -2.14 15.70
N ASP A 77 2.47 -1.47 15.37
CA ASP A 77 3.09 -0.46 16.23
C ASP A 77 2.16 0.76 16.46
N THR A 78 1.65 1.36 15.39
CA THR A 78 0.75 2.52 15.51
C THR A 78 -0.55 2.18 16.24
N HIS A 79 -1.09 0.96 16.06
CA HIS A 79 -2.29 0.53 16.77
C HIS A 79 -2.08 0.39 18.28
N ARG A 80 -0.91 -0.10 18.72
CA ARG A 80 -0.59 -0.16 20.16
C ARG A 80 -0.58 1.22 20.79
N TYR A 81 -0.07 2.23 20.08
CA TYR A 81 -0.10 3.61 20.55
C TYR A 81 -1.52 4.21 20.51
N ARG A 82 -2.20 4.10 19.36
CA ARG A 82 -3.50 4.74 19.10
C ARG A 82 -4.65 4.15 19.92
N LEU A 83 -4.69 2.83 20.06
CA LEU A 83 -5.81 2.09 20.64
C LEU A 83 -5.44 1.29 21.91
N GLY A 84 -4.15 1.18 22.21
CA GLY A 84 -3.64 0.39 23.32
C GLY A 84 -3.18 -1.02 22.91
N VAL A 85 -2.38 -1.63 23.79
CA VAL A 85 -1.76 -2.95 23.57
C VAL A 85 -2.79 -4.08 23.37
N ASN A 86 -3.97 -3.93 23.99
CA ASN A 86 -5.07 -4.91 23.92
C ASN A 86 -6.14 -4.54 22.89
N SER A 87 -5.83 -3.69 21.91
CA SER A 87 -6.79 -3.23 20.88
C SER A 87 -7.38 -4.35 20.02
N SER A 88 -6.71 -5.49 19.91
CA SER A 88 -7.23 -6.70 19.26
C SER A 88 -8.37 -7.37 20.04
N GLN A 89 -8.59 -6.99 21.31
CA GLN A 89 -9.72 -7.48 22.12
C GLN A 89 -10.99 -6.65 21.92
N LEU A 90 -10.91 -5.50 21.23
CA LEU A 90 -12.08 -4.69 20.91
C LEU A 90 -13.02 -5.48 19.98
N PRO A 91 -14.36 -5.43 20.15
CA PRO A 91 -15.29 -6.28 19.40
C PRO A 91 -15.14 -6.22 17.88
N VAL A 92 -14.82 -5.05 17.31
CA VAL A 92 -14.64 -4.89 15.86
C VAL A 92 -13.33 -5.49 15.34
N ASN A 93 -12.31 -5.63 16.19
CA ASN A 93 -10.99 -6.16 15.85
C ASN A 93 -10.80 -7.63 16.28
N SER A 94 -11.70 -8.14 17.13
CA SER A 94 -11.54 -9.42 17.79
C SER A 94 -11.74 -10.58 16.81
N PRO A 95 -10.75 -11.48 16.66
CA PRO A 95 -10.93 -12.67 15.87
C PRO A 95 -11.82 -13.68 16.62
N PHE A 96 -12.51 -14.54 15.88
CA PHE A 96 -13.51 -15.47 16.44
C PHE A 96 -12.97 -16.42 17.52
N ARG A 97 -11.69 -16.83 17.45
CA ARG A 97 -11.04 -17.70 18.45
C ARG A 97 -9.56 -17.34 18.58
N VAL A 98 -9.08 -17.21 19.82
CA VAL A 98 -7.67 -16.93 20.14
C VAL A 98 -7.17 -17.90 21.21
N ARG A 99 -5.99 -18.47 20.99
CA ARG A 99 -5.18 -19.13 22.02
C ARG A 99 -3.73 -18.73 21.79
N ASN A 100 -3.17 -17.92 22.69
CA ASN A 100 -1.80 -17.41 22.55
C ASN A 100 -1.14 -17.21 23.93
N PHE A 101 0.08 -16.69 23.92
CA PHE A 101 0.86 -16.45 25.14
C PHE A 101 0.82 -14.99 25.63
N SER A 102 0.09 -14.11 24.96
CA SER A 102 -0.08 -12.72 25.42
C SER A 102 -0.90 -12.71 26.72
N ARG A 103 -0.45 -11.92 27.70
CA ARG A 103 -1.07 -11.72 29.01
C ARG A 103 -0.96 -10.25 29.39
N ASP A 104 -1.86 -9.82 30.26
CA ASP A 104 -1.85 -8.53 30.93
C ASP A 104 -1.83 -7.33 29.95
N GLY A 105 -1.32 -6.19 30.42
CA GLY A 105 -1.33 -4.91 29.68
C GLY A 105 -2.52 -4.03 30.05
N TYR A 106 -2.41 -2.74 29.70
CA TYR A 106 -3.45 -1.76 30.00
C TYR A 106 -4.79 -2.13 29.33
N SER A 107 -5.89 -1.97 30.07
CA SER A 107 -7.26 -2.29 29.63
C SER A 107 -7.45 -3.69 29.05
N THR A 108 -6.83 -4.71 29.67
CA THR A 108 -7.08 -6.12 29.33
C THR A 108 -8.54 -6.48 29.63
N ILE A 109 -9.24 -7.08 28.66
CA ILE A 109 -10.61 -7.58 28.81
C ILE A 109 -10.57 -9.07 29.17
N ASP A 110 -9.75 -9.84 28.46
CA ASP A 110 -9.48 -11.27 28.68
C ASP A 110 -7.96 -11.52 28.74
N SER A 111 -7.50 -12.15 29.83
CA SER A 111 -6.10 -12.54 30.07
C SER A 111 -5.90 -14.07 30.07
N GLN A 112 -6.85 -14.84 29.51
CA GLN A 112 -6.75 -16.30 29.33
C GLN A 112 -6.67 -17.13 30.63
N GLY A 113 -7.07 -16.55 31.77
CA GLY A 113 -7.19 -17.25 33.05
C GLY A 113 -5.91 -17.98 33.50
N GLY A 114 -6.06 -19.19 34.04
CA GLY A 114 -4.96 -20.03 34.52
C GLY A 114 -4.22 -20.81 33.43
N ALA A 115 -4.42 -20.51 32.15
CA ALA A 115 -3.75 -21.24 31.08
C ALA A 115 -2.21 -21.00 31.10
N PRO A 116 -1.39 -22.02 30.81
CA PRO A 116 0.07 -21.89 30.76
C PRO A 116 0.51 -20.69 29.90
N ASN A 117 1.42 -19.87 30.43
CA ASN A 117 1.92 -18.64 29.81
C ASN A 117 3.33 -18.79 29.18
N TYR A 118 3.81 -20.03 29.02
CA TYR A 118 5.12 -20.34 28.44
C TYR A 118 5.06 -21.53 27.45
N HIS A 119 6.04 -21.61 26.55
CA HIS A 119 6.19 -22.71 25.59
C HIS A 119 7.67 -23.12 25.46
N PRO A 120 7.99 -24.43 25.34
CA PRO A 120 7.07 -25.57 25.46
C PRO A 120 6.56 -25.76 26.90
N ASN A 121 5.40 -26.41 27.07
CA ASN A 121 4.84 -26.72 28.39
C ASN A 121 4.19 -28.11 28.41
N SER A 122 4.04 -28.69 29.60
CA SER A 122 3.47 -30.04 29.80
C SER A 122 2.00 -30.03 30.22
N PHE A 123 1.32 -28.88 30.13
CA PHE A 123 0.01 -28.63 30.77
C PHE A 123 -1.08 -28.23 29.77
N GLY A 124 -0.93 -28.60 28.49
CA GLY A 124 -1.95 -28.39 27.46
C GLY A 124 -2.14 -26.93 27.03
N GLY A 125 -1.09 -26.10 27.15
CA GLY A 125 -1.08 -24.73 26.65
C GLY A 125 -1.22 -24.64 25.13
N PRO A 126 -1.25 -23.42 24.57
CA PRO A 126 -1.27 -23.21 23.11
C PRO A 126 -0.10 -23.90 22.39
N GLU A 127 -0.38 -24.47 21.22
CA GLU A 127 0.60 -25.13 20.35
C GLU A 127 0.66 -24.44 19.00
N SER A 128 1.82 -24.55 18.33
CA SER A 128 1.99 -23.97 16.99
C SER A 128 1.16 -24.74 15.95
N ASP A 129 0.53 -24.00 15.03
CA ASP A 129 -0.30 -24.60 13.98
C ASP A 129 0.57 -25.33 12.94
N VAL A 130 0.44 -26.65 12.87
CA VAL A 130 1.14 -27.51 11.90
C VAL A 130 0.75 -27.17 10.46
N ARG A 131 -0.50 -26.78 10.21
CA ARG A 131 -0.96 -26.36 8.88
C ARG A 131 -0.30 -25.07 8.45
N ALA A 132 -0.17 -24.10 9.35
CA ALA A 132 0.54 -22.85 9.06
C ALA A 132 1.98 -23.13 8.65
N LYS A 133 2.69 -23.96 9.44
CA LYS A 133 4.06 -24.38 9.13
C LYS A 133 4.19 -25.09 7.76
N ALA A 134 3.23 -25.95 7.42
CA ALA A 134 3.25 -26.69 6.16
C ALA A 134 2.98 -25.82 4.93
N LEU A 135 2.22 -24.73 5.09
CA LEU A 135 1.86 -23.81 4.01
C LEU A 135 2.86 -22.66 3.83
N SER A 136 3.81 -22.49 4.75
CA SER A 136 4.85 -21.47 4.60
C SER A 136 5.83 -21.81 3.48
N PRO A 137 5.94 -20.98 2.43
CA PRO A 137 6.86 -21.16 1.33
C PRO A 137 8.30 -20.90 1.78
N VAL A 138 9.22 -21.65 1.18
CA VAL A 138 10.65 -21.34 1.27
C VAL A 138 10.99 -20.38 0.14
N LEU A 139 11.46 -19.19 0.48
CA LEU A 139 11.88 -18.17 -0.48
C LEU A 139 13.41 -18.18 -0.63
N PRO A 140 13.95 -18.39 -1.84
CA PRO A 140 15.40 -18.29 -2.06
C PRO A 140 15.85 -16.83 -1.96
N ILE A 141 16.87 -16.57 -1.14
CA ILE A 141 17.47 -15.24 -0.95
C ILE A 141 18.90 -15.26 -1.53
N ARG A 142 19.28 -14.19 -2.23
CA ARG A 142 20.62 -14.00 -2.81
C ARG A 142 21.09 -12.56 -2.60
N GLY A 143 22.39 -12.37 -2.39
CA GLY A 143 23.01 -11.05 -2.23
C GLY A 143 23.58 -10.81 -0.83
N HIS A 144 24.10 -9.61 -0.62
CA HIS A 144 24.63 -9.16 0.67
C HIS A 144 23.58 -8.34 1.41
N ALA A 145 23.66 -8.30 2.74
CA ALA A 145 22.86 -7.37 3.53
C ALA A 145 23.38 -5.93 3.31
N ALA A 146 22.67 -5.14 2.51
CA ALA A 146 23.05 -3.77 2.18
C ALA A 146 21.82 -2.88 1.92
N ARG A 147 22.03 -1.56 1.88
CA ARG A 147 21.03 -0.60 1.41
C ARG A 147 21.16 -0.46 -0.10
N TYR A 148 20.36 -1.20 -0.84
CA TYR A 148 20.33 -1.13 -2.29
C TYR A 148 19.55 0.11 -2.75
N ASP A 149 20.18 0.97 -3.55
CA ASP A 149 19.44 1.99 -4.29
C ASP A 149 18.56 1.31 -5.34
N ASN A 150 17.40 1.90 -5.62
CA ASN A 150 16.55 1.51 -6.73
C ASN A 150 17.10 2.04 -8.08
N GLY A 151 18.14 2.89 -8.07
CA GLY A 151 18.88 3.29 -9.26
C GLY A 151 18.05 3.99 -10.32
N ASP A 152 18.47 3.87 -11.60
CA ASP A 152 17.77 4.41 -12.78
C ASP A 152 16.57 3.53 -13.19
N ASN A 153 15.67 3.25 -12.25
CA ASN A 153 14.45 2.53 -12.55
C ASN A 153 13.59 3.28 -13.59
N ASP A 154 12.88 2.51 -14.42
CA ASP A 154 11.93 3.06 -15.39
C ASP A 154 10.78 3.78 -14.65
N ASN A 155 10.85 5.11 -14.60
CA ASN A 155 9.88 5.94 -13.90
C ASN A 155 8.76 6.48 -14.80
N PHE A 156 8.88 6.33 -16.12
CA PHE A 156 8.06 7.11 -17.07
C PHE A 156 7.25 6.25 -18.03
N ARG A 157 7.66 5.02 -18.33
CA ARG A 157 7.00 4.21 -19.36
C ARG A 157 5.56 3.83 -19.01
N GLN A 158 5.28 3.41 -17.78
CA GLN A 158 3.91 3.05 -17.39
C GLN A 158 3.02 4.29 -17.25
N ALA A 159 3.56 5.42 -16.78
CA ALA A 159 2.86 6.70 -16.82
C ALA A 159 2.54 7.13 -18.26
N ARG A 160 3.44 6.86 -19.22
CA ARG A 160 3.22 7.11 -20.65
C ARG A 160 2.11 6.22 -21.18
N LEU A 161 2.09 4.93 -20.83
CA LEU A 161 1.01 4.03 -21.22
C LEU A 161 -0.35 4.51 -20.70
N LEU A 162 -0.43 4.94 -19.45
CA LEU A 162 -1.64 5.55 -18.89
C LEU A 162 -2.06 6.77 -19.73
N TYR A 163 -1.16 7.73 -19.92
CA TYR A 163 -1.44 8.97 -20.63
C TYR A 163 -1.86 8.71 -22.08
N GLU A 164 -1.14 7.88 -22.82
CA GLU A 164 -1.30 7.71 -24.27
C GLU A 164 -2.34 6.65 -24.67
N ARG A 165 -2.53 5.61 -23.85
CA ARG A 165 -3.32 4.42 -24.23
C ARG A 165 -4.57 4.22 -23.39
N VAL A 166 -4.63 4.80 -22.19
CA VAL A 166 -5.79 4.65 -21.30
C VAL A 166 -6.65 5.90 -21.30
N LEU A 167 -6.04 7.08 -21.17
CA LEU A 167 -6.80 8.33 -21.11
C LEU A 167 -7.30 8.78 -22.48
N THR A 168 -8.57 9.14 -22.54
CA THR A 168 -9.19 9.86 -23.67
C THR A 168 -8.63 11.28 -23.79
N PRO A 169 -8.74 11.93 -24.97
CA PRO A 169 -8.30 13.33 -25.13
C PRO A 169 -8.93 14.29 -24.12
N GLN A 170 -10.21 14.11 -23.79
CA GLN A 170 -10.92 14.94 -22.81
C GLN A 170 -10.38 14.73 -21.39
N GLU A 171 -10.05 13.49 -21.02
CA GLU A 171 -9.42 13.18 -19.73
C GLU A 171 -8.02 13.76 -19.61
N ARG A 172 -7.22 13.70 -20.69
CA ARG A 172 -5.90 14.34 -20.72
C ARG A 172 -6.01 15.86 -20.53
N GLY A 173 -7.00 16.49 -21.16
CA GLY A 173 -7.29 17.91 -20.95
C GLY A 173 -7.57 18.24 -19.49
N ARG A 174 -8.45 17.48 -18.82
CA ARG A 174 -8.74 17.65 -17.38
C ARG A 174 -7.51 17.40 -16.51
N LEU A 175 -6.71 16.37 -16.82
CA LEU A 175 -5.47 16.09 -16.11
C LEU A 175 -4.50 17.27 -16.18
N ILE A 176 -4.31 17.86 -17.37
CA ILE A 176 -3.44 19.02 -17.56
C ILE A 176 -3.94 20.20 -16.73
N VAL A 177 -5.24 20.52 -16.79
CA VAL A 177 -5.84 21.62 -16.00
C VAL A 177 -5.59 21.41 -14.51
N ASN A 178 -5.86 20.21 -13.99
CA ASN A 178 -5.65 19.88 -12.59
C ASN A 178 -4.19 20.06 -12.16
N VAL A 179 -3.24 19.63 -13.00
CA VAL A 179 -1.80 19.80 -12.73
C VAL A 179 -1.42 21.27 -12.74
N VAL A 180 -1.86 22.04 -13.75
CA VAL A 180 -1.56 23.47 -13.89
C VAL A 180 -2.08 24.26 -12.68
N ASP A 181 -3.31 24.02 -12.25
CA ASP A 181 -3.96 24.79 -11.18
C ASP A 181 -3.24 24.70 -9.83
N TRP A 182 -2.60 23.56 -9.56
CA TRP A 182 -1.76 23.35 -8.39
C TRP A 182 -0.31 23.77 -8.62
N LEU A 183 0.30 23.34 -9.72
CA LEU A 183 1.72 23.53 -9.98
C LEU A 183 2.09 25.02 -10.15
N ARG A 184 1.19 25.84 -10.71
CA ARG A 184 1.42 27.29 -10.87
C ARG A 184 1.67 28.04 -9.55
N ARG A 185 1.27 27.45 -8.41
CA ARG A 185 1.44 28.03 -7.07
C ARG A 185 2.81 27.70 -6.47
N ALA A 186 3.54 26.75 -7.04
CA ALA A 186 4.87 26.38 -6.59
C ALA A 186 5.93 27.38 -7.09
N ASN A 187 7.10 27.39 -6.48
CA ASN A 187 8.24 28.14 -6.98
C ASN A 187 8.64 27.69 -8.40
N THR A 188 9.06 28.63 -9.25
CA THR A 188 9.45 28.37 -10.65
C THR A 188 10.46 27.24 -10.82
N ILE A 189 11.42 27.10 -9.90
CA ILE A 189 12.42 26.00 -9.96
C ILE A 189 11.74 24.63 -9.82
N ILE A 190 10.71 24.54 -8.97
CA ILE A 190 9.92 23.31 -8.79
C ILE A 190 9.03 23.07 -10.01
N GLN A 191 8.43 24.12 -10.56
CA GLN A 191 7.62 24.03 -11.77
C GLN A 191 8.44 23.44 -12.93
N GLU A 192 9.64 23.96 -13.20
CA GLU A 192 10.48 23.47 -14.29
C GLU A 192 10.95 22.03 -14.08
N ARG A 193 11.28 21.63 -12.85
CA ARG A 193 11.61 20.23 -12.54
C ARG A 193 10.43 19.30 -12.78
N ALA A 194 9.23 19.69 -12.36
CA ALA A 194 8.02 18.90 -12.58
C ALA A 194 7.69 18.80 -14.08
N ILE A 195 7.73 19.92 -14.81
CA ILE A 195 7.52 19.95 -16.27
C ILE A 195 8.51 19.03 -16.98
N LYS A 196 9.79 19.03 -16.57
CA LYS A 196 10.80 18.12 -17.11
C LYS A 196 10.40 16.65 -16.89
N ASN A 197 9.90 16.29 -15.72
CA ASN A 197 9.43 14.92 -15.46
C ASN A 197 8.20 14.56 -16.33
N PHE A 198 7.23 15.46 -16.47
CA PHE A 198 6.08 15.23 -17.35
C PHE A 198 6.48 15.12 -18.82
N ALA A 199 7.50 15.87 -19.26
CA ALA A 199 8.04 15.76 -20.61
C ALA A 199 8.72 14.40 -20.87
N GLN A 200 9.30 13.76 -19.85
CA GLN A 200 9.81 12.38 -19.97
C GLN A 200 8.68 11.36 -20.17
N VAL A 201 7.49 11.63 -19.61
CA VAL A 201 6.29 10.82 -19.85
C VAL A 201 5.83 11.01 -21.29
N ASN A 202 5.60 12.25 -21.72
CA ASN A 202 5.25 12.58 -23.09
C ASN A 202 5.57 14.07 -23.35
N ALA A 203 6.17 14.38 -24.51
CA ALA A 203 6.62 15.73 -24.81
C ALA A 203 5.48 16.77 -24.84
N ASP A 204 4.32 16.39 -25.39
CA ASP A 204 3.14 17.26 -25.40
C ASP A 204 2.60 17.48 -23.99
N PHE A 205 2.68 16.46 -23.13
CA PHE A 205 2.19 16.58 -21.75
C PHE A 205 2.97 17.65 -20.99
N GLY A 206 4.32 17.63 -21.06
CA GLY A 206 5.15 18.67 -20.47
C GLY A 206 4.92 20.05 -21.10
N ARG A 207 4.81 20.12 -22.43
CA ARG A 207 4.57 21.37 -23.16
C ARG A 207 3.26 22.03 -22.73
N LEU A 208 2.15 21.28 -22.73
CA LEU A 208 0.82 21.81 -22.42
C LEU A 208 0.71 22.27 -20.96
N ILE A 209 1.42 21.64 -20.02
CA ILE A 209 1.49 22.12 -18.64
C ILE A 209 2.21 23.48 -18.59
N ARG A 210 3.35 23.61 -19.28
CA ARG A 210 4.11 24.88 -19.32
C ARG A 210 3.26 26.01 -19.89
N GLU A 211 2.64 25.78 -21.04
CA GLU A 211 1.74 26.75 -21.69
C GLU A 211 0.58 27.13 -20.78
N GLY A 212 -0.05 26.16 -20.11
CA GLY A 212 -1.14 26.41 -19.18
C GLY A 212 -0.76 27.28 -17.99
N ILE A 213 0.45 27.09 -17.43
CA ILE A 213 0.96 27.93 -16.33
C ILE A 213 1.19 29.37 -16.83
N GLN A 214 1.82 29.54 -18.00
CA GLN A 214 2.09 30.85 -18.58
C GLN A 214 0.80 31.63 -18.88
N ALA A 215 -0.20 30.97 -19.47
CA ALA A 215 -1.49 31.58 -19.77
C ALA A 215 -2.23 32.05 -18.50
N LYS A 216 -2.14 31.29 -17.41
CA LYS A 216 -2.74 31.68 -16.11
C LYS A 216 -2.00 32.84 -15.44
N ALA A 217 -0.70 32.97 -15.65
CA ALA A 217 0.09 34.08 -15.14
C ALA A 217 -0.27 35.39 -15.87
N GLN A 218 -0.39 35.34 -17.20
CA GLN A 218 -0.80 36.49 -18.03
C GLN A 218 -2.22 36.97 -17.70
N ALA A 219 -3.18 36.04 -17.59
CA ALA A 219 -4.54 36.40 -17.20
C ALA A 219 -4.63 37.07 -15.81
N HIS A 220 -3.66 36.83 -14.92
CA HIS A 220 -3.61 37.48 -13.62
C HIS A 220 -2.98 38.89 -13.70
N SER A 221 -1.97 39.11 -14.54
CA SER A 221 -1.40 40.46 -14.73
C SER A 221 -2.42 41.41 -15.34
N ASP A 222 -3.18 40.95 -16.33
CA ASP A 222 -4.16 41.76 -17.06
C ASP A 222 -5.40 42.15 -16.21
N LEU A 223 -5.61 41.48 -15.06
CA LEU A 223 -6.67 41.81 -14.10
C LEU A 223 -6.20 42.75 -12.98
N SER A 224 -4.90 42.98 -12.87
CA SER A 224 -4.29 43.85 -11.84
C SER A 224 -3.88 45.24 -12.34
N ASP A 225 -4.00 45.48 -13.64
CA ASP A 225 -3.86 46.79 -14.30
C ASP A 225 -5.25 47.40 -14.59
#